data_AF-A0A925HCB3-F1
#
_entry.id   AF-A0A925HCB3-F1
#
_cell.length_a   1.000
_cell.length_b   1.000
_cell.length_c   1.000
_cell.angle_alpha   90.00
_cell.angle_beta   90.00
_cell.angle_gamma   90.00
#
_symmetry.space_group_name_H-M   'P 1'
#
loop_
_entity.id
_entity.type
_entity.pdbx_description
1 polymer ?
#
loop_
_entity_poly.entity_id
_entity_poly.type
_entity_poly.pdbx_seq_one_letter_code
_entity_poly.pdbx_strand_id
1 'polypeptide(L)'
;MYDTSGSHSVCYAAPPDNDLDRRLNWLRAEIARDERRGKPLRAAREQRPLPALGLALSTEEAYAWFGTFLGLFPPFAIFCRMLTNGFRGDAALGWGLILLGMNAVCCLVGRKSGAYFGRKMGDPRAWSWPVLVFCSMLMGTAWGIITGAAGGAVGFGFGAIPGVMCAVPVALAGFPVFATLHRAVSRDGMIEERRLWPLAFGIPIVIAALILSPGIYSY
;
A
#
# COMPACT_ATOMS: atom_id res chain seq x y z
N MET A 1 -54.47 -27.90 -24.60
CA MET A 1 -55.30 -28.23 -23.41
C MET A 1 -54.60 -29.38 -22.72
N TYR A 2 -53.97 -29.11 -21.58
CA TYR A 2 -53.19 -30.11 -20.84
C TYR A 2 -54.10 -30.81 -19.82
N ASP A 3 -54.04 -32.14 -19.79
CA ASP A 3 -54.77 -32.98 -18.85
C ASP A 3 -54.06 -32.97 -17.48
N THR A 4 -54.77 -32.55 -16.44
CA THR A 4 -54.29 -32.42 -15.06
C THR A 4 -54.81 -33.55 -14.16
N SER A 5 -55.31 -34.65 -14.72
CA SER A 5 -56.01 -35.71 -13.96
C SER A 5 -55.15 -36.58 -13.02
N GLY A 6 -53.83 -36.35 -12.93
CA GLY A 6 -53.01 -36.82 -11.79
C GLY A 6 -52.93 -38.34 -11.55
N SER A 7 -53.47 -39.19 -12.44
CA SER A 7 -53.59 -40.63 -12.21
C SER A 7 -52.52 -41.48 -12.91
N HIS A 8 -51.70 -40.88 -13.77
CA HIS A 8 -50.64 -41.59 -14.49
C HIS A 8 -49.37 -40.73 -14.60
N SER A 9 -48.61 -40.64 -13.49
CA SER A 9 -47.16 -40.34 -13.58
C SER A 9 -46.47 -41.56 -14.17
N VAL A 10 -46.59 -41.73 -15.48
CA VAL A 10 -45.88 -42.79 -16.21
C VAL A 10 -44.43 -42.35 -16.36
N CYS A 11 -43.66 -42.47 -15.28
CA CYS A 11 -42.22 -42.56 -15.35
C CYS A 11 -41.89 -43.93 -15.96
N TYR A 12 -42.16 -44.11 -17.27
CA TYR A 12 -41.35 -45.07 -18.00
C TYR A 12 -39.92 -44.56 -17.87
N ALA A 13 -39.05 -45.34 -17.23
CA ALA A 13 -37.62 -45.15 -17.37
C ALA A 13 -37.37 -45.14 -18.88
N ALA A 14 -37.11 -43.96 -19.45
CA ALA A 14 -36.68 -43.86 -20.82
C ALA A 14 -35.53 -44.88 -20.98
N PRO A 15 -35.55 -45.70 -22.05
CA PRO A 15 -34.46 -46.65 -22.28
C PRO A 15 -33.14 -45.88 -22.11
N PRO A 16 -32.15 -46.43 -21.37
CA PRO A 16 -30.94 -45.70 -21.01
C PRO A 16 -30.44 -45.00 -22.25
N ASP A 17 -30.52 -43.68 -22.19
CA ASP A 17 -30.37 -42.83 -23.34
C ASP A 17 -28.88 -42.90 -23.69
N ASN A 18 -28.51 -43.90 -24.47
CA ASN A 18 -27.14 -44.16 -24.90
C ASN A 18 -26.56 -42.89 -25.57
N ASP A 19 -27.43 -41.99 -26.04
CA ASP A 19 -27.07 -40.68 -26.53
C ASP A 19 -26.61 -39.71 -25.43
N LEU A 20 -27.20 -39.76 -24.22
CA LEU A 20 -26.81 -38.89 -23.10
C LEU A 20 -25.42 -39.23 -22.56
N ASP A 21 -25.12 -40.51 -22.37
CA ASP A 21 -23.78 -40.95 -21.97
C ASP A 21 -22.74 -40.62 -23.05
N ARG A 22 -23.12 -40.72 -24.32
CA ARG A 22 -22.27 -40.35 -25.45
C ARG A 22 -22.00 -38.85 -25.51
N ARG A 23 -23.01 -38.01 -25.25
CA ARG A 23 -22.88 -36.54 -25.15
C ARG A 23 -22.04 -36.12 -23.95
N LEU A 24 -22.22 -36.75 -22.79
CA LEU A 24 -21.41 -36.48 -21.59
C LEU A 24 -19.95 -36.85 -21.80
N ASN A 25 -19.68 -38.00 -22.42
CA ASN A 25 -18.33 -38.43 -22.73
C ASN A 25 -17.67 -37.50 -23.77
N TRP A 26 -18.43 -37.03 -24.76
CA TRP A 26 -17.95 -36.03 -25.71
C TRP A 26 -17.62 -34.68 -25.03
N LEU A 27 -18.50 -34.16 -24.16
CA LEU A 27 -18.26 -32.93 -23.41
C LEU A 27 -17.03 -33.01 -22.51
N ARG A 28 -16.87 -34.12 -21.78
CA ARG A 28 -15.68 -34.37 -20.94
C ARG A 28 -14.40 -34.40 -21.77
N ALA A 29 -14.44 -35.04 -22.94
CA ALA A 29 -13.31 -35.08 -23.86
C ALA A 29 -12.98 -33.69 -24.42
N GLU A 30 -13.99 -32.87 -24.71
CA GLU A 30 -13.78 -31.51 -25.23
C GLU A 30 -13.25 -30.55 -24.15
N ILE A 31 -13.76 -30.62 -22.91
CA ILE A 31 -13.19 -29.88 -21.77
C ILE A 31 -11.73 -30.30 -21.55
N ALA A 32 -11.43 -31.59 -21.59
CA ALA A 32 -10.06 -32.07 -21.42
C ALA A 32 -9.13 -31.60 -22.56
N ARG A 33 -9.64 -31.44 -23.79
CA ARG A 33 -8.89 -30.85 -24.91
C ARG A 33 -8.67 -29.37 -24.72
N ASP A 34 -9.69 -28.64 -24.30
CA ASP A 34 -9.59 -27.20 -24.05
C ASP A 34 -8.66 -26.89 -22.87
N GLU A 35 -8.70 -27.70 -21.80
CA GLU A 35 -7.73 -27.63 -20.71
C GLU A 35 -6.30 -27.94 -21.17
N ARG A 36 -6.10 -28.90 -22.06
CA ARG A 36 -4.77 -29.20 -22.64
C ARG A 36 -4.27 -28.10 -23.56
N ARG A 37 -5.16 -27.39 -24.28
CA ARG A 37 -4.81 -26.22 -25.11
C ARG A 37 -4.56 -24.97 -24.25
N GLY A 38 -5.32 -24.81 -23.17
CA GLY A 38 -5.22 -23.70 -22.24
C GLY A 38 -4.05 -23.81 -21.26
N LYS A 39 -3.66 -25.02 -20.85
CA LYS A 39 -2.50 -25.26 -19.95
C LYS A 39 -1.19 -24.65 -20.44
N PRO A 40 -0.73 -24.83 -21.68
CA PRO A 40 0.51 -24.21 -22.15
C PRO A 40 0.36 -22.69 -22.27
N LEU A 41 -0.82 -22.15 -22.58
CA LEU A 41 -1.07 -20.70 -22.61
C LEU A 41 -1.12 -20.09 -21.20
N ARG A 42 -1.70 -20.78 -20.22
CA ARG A 42 -1.71 -20.37 -18.80
C ARG A 42 -0.31 -20.49 -18.20
N ALA A 43 0.38 -21.61 -18.43
CA ALA A 43 1.76 -21.80 -18.05
C ALA A 43 2.67 -20.77 -18.73
N ALA A 44 2.47 -20.43 -20.01
CA ALA A 44 3.21 -19.36 -20.69
C ALA A 44 2.80 -17.94 -20.24
N ARG A 45 1.61 -17.75 -19.68
CA ARG A 45 1.16 -16.47 -19.09
C ARG A 45 1.65 -16.31 -17.65
N GLU A 46 1.83 -17.41 -16.92
CA GLU A 46 2.47 -17.51 -15.60
C GLU A 46 4.01 -17.50 -15.68
N GLN A 47 4.58 -18.07 -16.76
CA GLN A 47 6.02 -18.12 -17.04
C GLN A 47 6.49 -17.03 -17.99
N ARG A 48 5.60 -16.17 -18.50
CA ARG A 48 6.06 -14.91 -19.09
C ARG A 48 6.76 -14.20 -17.93
N PRO A 49 8.09 -14.01 -18.00
CA PRO A 49 8.73 -13.19 -17.02
C PRO A 49 7.99 -11.85 -17.09
N LEU A 50 7.44 -11.44 -15.96
CA LEU A 50 6.75 -10.18 -15.76
C LEU A 50 7.67 -8.92 -15.73
N PRO A 51 8.99 -8.89 -16.07
CA PRO A 51 9.71 -7.63 -16.04
C PRO A 51 9.56 -6.80 -17.33
N ALA A 52 8.78 -7.22 -18.33
CA ALA A 52 8.84 -6.58 -19.65
C ALA A 52 7.97 -5.32 -19.86
N LEU A 53 6.99 -4.98 -19.00
CA LEU A 53 6.12 -3.81 -19.27
C LEU A 53 5.77 -2.92 -18.06
N GLY A 54 6.30 -3.19 -16.89
CA GLY A 54 6.16 -2.30 -15.73
C GLY A 54 7.18 -2.67 -14.69
N LEU A 55 8.00 -1.71 -14.26
CA LEU A 55 8.98 -1.89 -13.19
C LEU A 55 8.22 -2.34 -11.93
N ALA A 56 8.27 -3.63 -11.63
CA ALA A 56 7.76 -4.17 -10.40
C ALA A 56 8.78 -3.83 -9.30
N LEU A 57 8.34 -3.05 -8.32
CA LEU A 57 9.17 -2.58 -7.22
C LEU A 57 9.07 -3.56 -6.06
N SER A 58 10.21 -3.80 -5.42
CA SER A 58 10.27 -4.62 -4.21
C SER A 58 9.58 -3.92 -3.04
N THR A 59 9.16 -4.70 -2.03
CA THR A 59 8.61 -4.15 -0.78
C THR A 59 9.59 -3.17 -0.12
N GLU A 60 10.90 -3.43 -0.19
CA GLU A 60 11.93 -2.50 0.28
C GLU A 60 11.85 -1.14 -0.41
N GLU A 61 11.81 -1.12 -1.74
CA GLU A 61 11.77 0.13 -2.51
C GLU A 61 10.43 0.86 -2.32
N ALA A 62 9.32 0.10 -2.20
CA ALA A 62 8.01 0.66 -1.89
C ALA A 62 8.00 1.41 -0.55
N TYR A 63 8.55 0.81 0.51
CA TYR A 63 8.68 1.47 1.81
C TYR A 63 9.73 2.59 1.80
N ALA A 64 10.77 2.51 0.96
CA ALA A 64 11.74 3.59 0.79
C ALA A 64 11.06 4.85 0.21
N TRP A 65 10.24 4.69 -0.84
CA TRP A 65 9.47 5.81 -1.41
C TRP A 65 8.43 6.35 -0.43
N PHE A 66 7.66 5.47 0.21
CA PHE A 66 6.69 5.89 1.23
C PHE A 66 7.37 6.67 2.36
N GLY A 67 8.48 6.16 2.89
CA GLY A 67 9.26 6.85 3.92
C GLY A 67 9.85 8.18 3.44
N THR A 68 10.22 8.30 2.15
CA THR A 68 10.68 9.58 1.57
C THR A 68 9.55 10.61 1.61
N PHE A 69 8.36 10.26 1.12
CA PHE A 69 7.22 11.18 1.05
C PHE A 69 6.64 11.51 2.42
N LEU A 70 6.61 10.54 3.33
CA LEU A 70 6.20 10.75 4.71
C LEU A 70 7.22 11.60 5.48
N GLY A 71 8.50 11.57 5.10
CA GLY A 71 9.53 12.48 5.61
C GLY A 71 9.47 13.89 4.99
N LEU A 72 8.83 14.05 3.83
CA LEU A 72 8.74 15.33 3.12
C LEU A 72 7.47 16.11 3.46
N PHE A 73 6.30 15.52 3.21
CA PHE A 73 5.05 16.28 3.17
C PHE A 73 4.55 16.74 4.54
N PRO A 74 4.51 15.89 5.59
CA PRO A 74 4.08 16.33 6.91
C PRO A 74 4.97 17.44 7.51
N PRO A 75 6.32 17.34 7.50
CA PRO A 75 7.17 18.44 7.97
C PRO A 75 6.98 19.71 7.13
N PHE A 76 6.92 19.59 5.80
CA PHE A 76 6.62 20.72 4.93
C PHE A 76 5.30 21.41 5.27
N ALA A 77 4.23 20.65 5.52
CA ALA A 77 2.93 21.17 5.91
C ALA A 77 2.96 21.91 7.26
N ILE A 78 3.60 21.33 8.27
CA ILE A 78 3.80 22.00 9.58
C ILE A 78 4.48 23.35 9.37
N PHE A 79 5.50 23.38 8.53
CA PHE A 79 6.25 24.60 8.27
C PHE A 79 5.52 25.64 7.45
N CYS A 80 4.78 25.25 6.42
CA CYS A 80 3.90 26.17 5.71
C CYS A 80 2.94 26.85 6.70
N ARG A 81 2.39 26.10 7.66
CA ARG A 81 1.54 26.64 8.72
C ARG A 81 2.28 27.58 9.69
N MET A 82 3.56 27.31 9.98
CA MET A 82 4.37 28.23 10.80
C MET A 82 4.72 29.52 10.04
N LEU A 83 5.07 29.41 8.76
CA LEU A 83 5.39 30.54 7.87
C LEU A 83 4.21 31.50 7.71
N THR A 84 2.98 30.99 7.56
CA THR A 84 1.80 31.85 7.44
C THR A 84 1.49 32.64 8.73
N ASN A 85 1.94 32.17 9.89
CA ASN A 85 1.55 32.72 11.19
C ASN A 85 2.62 33.58 11.87
N GLY A 86 3.90 33.51 11.49
CA GLY A 86 4.97 34.05 12.36
C GLY A 86 6.19 34.69 11.71
N PHE A 87 6.45 34.46 10.42
CA PHE A 87 7.73 34.89 9.83
C PHE A 87 7.55 36.06 8.86
N ARG A 88 7.79 37.27 9.34
CA ARG A 88 7.93 38.49 8.52
C ARG A 88 9.31 39.12 8.75
N GLY A 89 9.98 39.57 7.68
CA GLY A 89 11.25 40.31 7.73
C GLY A 89 12.50 39.52 7.31
N ASP A 90 13.67 40.08 7.58
CA ASP A 90 14.99 39.65 7.07
C ASP A 90 15.41 38.23 7.51
N ALA A 91 14.78 37.69 8.56
CA ALA A 91 15.02 36.32 9.03
C ALA A 91 14.39 35.22 8.13
N ALA A 92 13.54 35.60 7.16
CA ALA A 92 12.81 34.64 6.33
C ALA A 92 13.74 33.69 5.55
N LEU A 93 14.87 34.20 5.03
CA LEU A 93 15.84 33.38 4.30
C LEU A 93 16.51 32.35 5.22
N GLY A 94 16.93 32.77 6.41
CA GLY A 94 17.56 31.88 7.40
C GLY A 94 16.64 30.75 7.84
N TRP A 95 15.38 31.09 8.14
CA TRP A 95 14.36 30.08 8.41
C TRP A 95 14.15 29.16 7.21
N GLY A 96 13.96 29.69 6.00
CA GLY A 96 13.80 28.90 4.78
C GLY A 96 14.92 27.88 4.57
N LEU A 97 16.18 28.24 4.84
CA LEU A 97 17.32 27.33 4.76
C LEU A 97 17.28 26.22 5.82
N ILE A 98 16.92 26.54 7.07
CA ILE A 98 16.75 25.54 8.14
C ILE A 98 15.62 24.57 7.77
N LEU A 99 14.50 25.08 7.26
CA LEU A 99 13.36 24.28 6.82
C LEU A 99 13.75 23.33 5.70
N LEU A 100 14.51 23.82 4.71
CA LEU A 100 15.00 23.02 3.60
C LEU A 100 15.95 21.92 4.09
N GLY A 101 16.90 22.27 4.95
CA GLY A 101 17.84 21.33 5.55
C GLY A 101 17.12 20.23 6.35
N MET A 102 16.13 20.62 7.16
CA MET A 102 15.35 19.66 7.94
C MET A 102 14.56 18.71 7.02
N ASN A 103 13.86 19.22 6.00
CA ASN A 103 13.11 18.38 5.06
C ASN A 103 14.04 17.41 4.31
N ALA A 104 15.21 17.88 3.88
CA ALA A 104 16.20 17.02 3.22
C ALA A 104 16.65 15.87 4.14
N VAL A 105 16.94 16.16 5.42
CA VAL A 105 17.31 15.15 6.41
C VAL A 105 16.15 14.17 6.66
N CYS A 106 14.93 14.66 6.87
CA CYS A 106 13.75 13.81 7.05
C CYS A 106 13.51 12.90 5.84
N CYS A 107 13.69 13.40 4.61
CA CYS A 107 13.56 12.60 3.39
C CYS A 107 14.62 11.49 3.33
N LEU A 108 15.89 11.84 3.54
CA LEU A 108 17.00 10.89 3.44
C LEU A 108 16.92 9.81 4.53
N VAL A 109 16.69 10.22 5.78
CA VAL A 109 16.52 9.32 6.91
C VAL A 109 15.27 8.48 6.73
N GLY A 110 14.16 9.11 6.35
CA GLY A 110 12.88 8.44 6.08
C GLY A 110 12.98 7.40 4.98
N ARG A 111 13.74 7.67 3.91
CA ARG A 111 14.02 6.72 2.83
C ARG A 111 14.83 5.52 3.33
N LYS A 112 15.95 5.77 4.03
CA LYS A 112 16.83 4.70 4.54
C LYS A 112 16.12 3.82 5.57
N SER A 113 15.43 4.42 6.52
CA SER A 113 14.68 3.68 7.55
C SER A 113 13.48 2.95 6.94
N GLY A 114 12.77 3.57 6.00
CA GLY A 114 11.71 2.94 5.22
C GLY A 114 12.20 1.68 4.49
N ALA A 115 13.28 1.79 3.73
CA ALA A 115 13.90 0.64 3.04
C ALA A 115 14.28 -0.48 4.03
N TYR A 116 14.92 -0.13 5.14
CA TYR A 116 15.29 -1.09 6.19
C TYR A 116 14.06 -1.82 6.74
N PHE A 117 12.99 -1.10 7.03
CA PHE A 117 11.73 -1.66 7.51
C PHE A 117 11.04 -2.55 6.46
N GLY A 118 10.98 -2.12 5.21
CA GLY A 118 10.43 -2.92 4.11
C GLY A 118 11.19 -4.24 3.92
N ARG A 119 12.52 -4.22 4.03
CA ARG A 119 13.35 -5.43 3.99
C ARG A 119 13.08 -6.37 5.15
N LYS A 120 12.88 -5.84 6.36
CA LYS A 120 12.60 -6.63 7.57
C LYS A 120 11.19 -7.23 7.59
N MET A 121 10.24 -6.59 6.92
CA MET A 121 8.86 -7.05 6.84
C MET A 121 8.71 -8.34 6.01
N GLY A 122 9.62 -8.57 5.05
CA GLY A 122 9.60 -9.77 4.21
C GLY A 122 8.34 -9.82 3.33
N ASP A 123 7.79 -11.01 3.11
CA ASP A 123 6.53 -11.18 2.37
C ASP A 123 5.32 -10.86 3.28
N PRO A 124 4.58 -9.75 3.02
CA PRO A 124 3.42 -9.36 3.83
C PRO A 124 2.27 -10.38 3.80
N ARG A 125 2.25 -11.29 2.82
CA ARG A 125 1.20 -12.30 2.66
C ARG A 125 1.32 -13.46 3.65
N ALA A 126 2.54 -13.76 4.11
CA ALA A 126 2.80 -14.83 5.07
C ALA A 126 2.21 -14.53 6.47
N TRP A 127 1.81 -13.28 6.71
CA TRP A 127 1.42 -12.77 8.01
C TRP A 127 -0.11 -12.77 8.14
N SER A 128 -0.65 -13.01 9.34
CA SER A 128 -2.07 -12.78 9.58
C SER A 128 -2.37 -11.27 9.62
N TRP A 129 -3.61 -10.87 9.31
CA TRP A 129 -4.01 -9.45 9.29
C TRP A 129 -3.71 -8.70 10.60
N PRO A 130 -4.03 -9.24 11.79
CA PRO A 130 -3.74 -8.56 13.05
C PRO A 130 -2.24 -8.36 13.27
N VAL A 131 -1.43 -9.37 12.94
CA VAL A 131 0.04 -9.30 13.09
C VAL A 131 0.63 -8.27 12.12
N LEU A 132 0.13 -8.22 10.88
CA LEU A 132 0.53 -7.20 9.91
C LEU A 132 0.27 -5.78 10.45
N VAL A 133 -0.95 -5.52 10.94
CA VAL A 133 -1.33 -4.20 11.47
C VAL A 133 -0.49 -3.86 12.70
N PHE A 134 -0.38 -4.77 13.66
CA PHE A 134 0.40 -4.53 14.88
C PHE A 134 1.87 -4.26 14.57
N CYS A 135 2.50 -5.08 13.73
CA CYS A 135 3.90 -4.86 13.37
C CYS A 135 4.10 -3.60 12.53
N SER A 136 3.14 -3.23 11.67
CA SER A 136 3.19 -1.95 10.95
C SER A 136 3.10 -0.75 11.90
N MET A 137 2.34 -0.84 13.00
CA MET A 137 2.33 0.19 14.03
C MET A 137 3.68 0.30 14.74
N LEU A 138 4.31 -0.83 15.09
CA LEU A 138 5.66 -0.83 15.69
C LEU A 138 6.70 -0.23 14.74
N MET A 139 6.64 -0.57 13.45
CA MET A 139 7.49 0.01 12.42
C MET A 139 7.26 1.51 12.27
N GLY A 140 5.99 1.95 12.28
CA GLY A 140 5.63 3.37 12.24
C GLY A 140 6.17 4.13 13.44
N THR A 141 6.03 3.60 14.66
CA THR A 141 6.61 4.19 15.87
C THR A 141 8.13 4.30 15.78
N ALA A 142 8.82 3.22 15.40
CA ALA A 142 10.27 3.23 15.27
C ALA A 142 10.74 4.22 14.19
N TRP A 143 10.06 4.26 13.05
CA TRP A 143 10.31 5.21 11.97
C TRP A 143 10.09 6.66 12.41
N GLY A 144 9.00 6.93 13.13
CA GLY A 144 8.65 8.26 13.64
C GLY A 144 9.65 8.75 14.69
N ILE A 145 10.14 7.87 15.56
CA ILE A 145 11.20 8.19 16.52
C ILE A 145 12.49 8.56 15.78
N ILE A 146 12.95 7.71 14.85
CA ILE A 146 14.22 7.91 14.14
C ILE A 146 14.18 9.18 13.27
N THR A 147 13.14 9.31 12.44
CA THR A 147 13.01 10.41 11.48
C THR A 147 12.66 11.71 12.19
N GLY A 148 11.79 11.66 13.20
CA GLY A 148 11.42 12.80 14.03
C GLY A 148 12.59 13.33 14.86
N ALA A 149 13.39 12.45 15.47
CA ALA A 149 14.58 12.85 16.22
C ALA A 149 15.62 13.50 15.29
N ALA A 150 15.87 12.91 14.12
CA ALA A 150 16.82 13.45 13.14
C ALA A 150 16.38 14.82 12.60
N GLY A 151 15.11 14.96 12.20
CA GLY A 151 14.57 16.25 11.76
C GLY A 151 14.55 17.29 12.88
N GLY A 152 14.06 16.91 14.06
CA GLY A 152 13.98 17.79 15.22
C GLY A 152 15.33 18.30 15.72
N ALA A 153 16.37 17.47 15.67
CA ALA A 153 17.74 17.89 15.96
C ALA A 153 18.25 18.98 14.99
N VAL A 154 17.90 18.88 13.70
CA VAL A 154 18.28 19.88 12.69
C VAL A 154 17.46 21.16 12.84
N GLY A 155 16.13 21.05 13.04
CA GLY A 155 15.24 22.20 13.09
C GLY A 155 15.32 23.02 14.38
N PHE A 156 15.62 22.38 15.51
CA PHE A 156 15.58 23.00 16.83
C PHE A 156 16.91 22.92 17.61
N GLY A 157 17.96 22.35 17.01
CA GLY A 157 19.28 22.12 17.65
C GLY A 157 19.26 21.01 18.71
N PHE A 158 18.44 21.17 19.75
CA PHE A 158 18.23 20.21 20.84
C PHE A 158 16.85 19.50 20.76
N GLY A 159 16.00 19.89 19.80
CA GLY A 159 14.59 19.50 19.77
C GLY A 159 14.29 18.15 19.13
N ALA A 160 15.04 17.10 19.48
CA ALA A 160 14.67 15.73 19.13
C ALA A 160 13.28 15.38 19.69
N ILE A 161 12.95 15.83 20.91
CA ILE A 161 11.66 15.54 21.56
C ILE A 161 10.47 16.13 20.79
N PRO A 162 10.40 17.45 20.48
CA PRO A 162 9.35 18.00 19.63
C PRO A 162 9.21 17.28 18.28
N GLY A 163 10.35 16.97 17.63
CA GLY A 163 10.34 16.25 16.35
C GLY A 163 9.70 14.86 16.46
N VAL A 164 10.03 14.09 17.50
CA VAL A 164 9.43 12.78 17.78
C VAL A 164 7.94 12.92 18.10
N MET A 165 7.54 13.88 18.92
CA MET A 165 6.14 14.13 19.28
C MET A 165 5.27 14.43 18.06
N CYS A 166 5.80 15.12 17.05
CA CYS A 166 5.10 15.37 15.79
C CYS A 166 5.12 14.16 14.84
N ALA A 167 6.25 13.46 14.73
CA ALA A 167 6.45 12.41 13.74
C ALA A 167 5.76 11.08 14.09
N VAL A 168 5.72 10.70 15.37
CA VAL A 168 5.15 9.40 15.79
C VAL A 168 3.65 9.28 15.48
N PRO A 169 2.77 10.26 15.81
CA PRO A 169 1.35 10.17 15.47
C PRO A 169 1.11 10.07 13.96
N VAL A 170 1.87 10.85 13.17
CA VAL A 170 1.83 10.83 11.71
C VAL A 170 2.20 9.44 11.17
N ALA A 171 3.27 8.84 11.70
CA ALA A 171 3.73 7.52 11.28
C ALA A 171 2.79 6.40 11.72
N LEU A 172 2.23 6.47 12.94
CA LEU A 172 1.24 5.52 13.45
C LEU A 172 -0.04 5.51 12.62
N ALA A 173 -0.45 6.64 12.05
CA ALA A 173 -1.56 6.69 11.11
C ALA A 173 -1.16 6.18 9.73
N GLY A 174 0.00 6.60 9.20
CA GLY A 174 0.41 6.30 7.84
C GLY A 174 0.80 4.84 7.60
N PHE A 175 1.59 4.24 8.49
CA PHE A 175 2.18 2.91 8.27
C PHE A 175 1.15 1.78 8.19
N PRO A 176 0.13 1.69 9.06
CA PRO A 176 -0.89 0.64 8.95
C PRO A 176 -1.74 0.78 7.68
N VAL A 177 -2.11 2.00 7.32
CA VAL A 177 -2.85 2.27 6.07
C VAL A 177 -2.01 1.86 4.86
N PHE A 178 -0.72 2.22 4.85
CA PHE A 178 0.18 1.84 3.75
C PHE A 178 0.40 0.32 3.71
N ALA A 179 0.68 -0.32 4.83
CA ALA A 179 0.94 -1.76 4.91
C ALA A 179 -0.27 -2.59 4.44
N THR A 180 -1.48 -2.21 4.85
CA THR A 180 -2.72 -2.91 4.48
C THR A 180 -3.01 -2.76 2.99
N LEU A 181 -2.91 -1.54 2.44
CA LEU A 181 -3.11 -1.30 1.02
C LEU A 181 -2.01 -1.92 0.15
N HIS A 182 -0.75 -1.85 0.59
CA HIS A 182 0.37 -2.50 -0.07
C HIS A 182 0.15 -4.02 -0.14
N ARG A 183 -0.30 -4.65 0.94
CA ARG A 183 -0.65 -6.08 0.92
C ARG A 183 -1.80 -6.38 -0.04
N ALA A 184 -2.84 -5.54 -0.08
CA ALA A 184 -4.00 -5.74 -0.95
C ALA A 184 -3.65 -5.64 -2.45
N VAL A 185 -2.69 -4.79 -2.80
CA VAL A 185 -2.32 -4.49 -4.19
C VAL A 185 -1.10 -5.29 -4.68
N SER A 186 -0.21 -5.71 -3.77
CA SER A 186 1.01 -6.42 -4.14
C SER A 186 0.75 -7.84 -4.66
N ARG A 187 1.55 -8.23 -5.65
CA ARG A 187 1.62 -9.57 -6.23
C ARG A 187 2.99 -10.15 -5.96
N ASP A 188 3.02 -11.24 -5.19
CA ASP A 188 4.24 -11.98 -4.84
C ASP A 188 5.33 -11.12 -4.19
N GLY A 189 4.91 -10.23 -3.27
CA GLY A 189 5.80 -9.30 -2.56
C GLY A 189 6.30 -8.11 -3.39
N MET A 190 5.83 -7.99 -4.63
CA MET A 190 6.19 -6.94 -5.57
C MET A 190 4.97 -6.07 -5.90
N ILE A 191 5.17 -4.79 -6.16
CA ILE A 191 4.11 -3.85 -6.55
C ILE A 191 4.45 -3.18 -7.87
N GLU A 192 3.48 -3.12 -8.78
CA GLU A 192 3.62 -2.32 -10.01
C GLU A 192 3.81 -0.85 -9.65
N GLU A 193 4.84 -0.20 -10.19
CA GLU A 193 5.15 1.22 -9.91
C GLU A 193 3.93 2.15 -10.04
N ARG A 194 3.12 1.97 -11.10
CA ARG A 194 1.90 2.77 -11.34
C ARG A 194 0.89 2.72 -10.18
N ARG A 195 0.86 1.62 -9.43
CA ARG A 195 -0.02 1.43 -8.28
C ARG A 195 0.63 1.89 -6.98
N LEU A 196 1.97 1.86 -6.91
CA LEU A 196 2.71 2.36 -5.77
C LEU A 196 2.55 3.88 -5.62
N TRP A 197 2.66 4.63 -6.71
CA TRP A 197 2.66 6.10 -6.66
C TRP A 197 1.45 6.69 -5.90
N PRO A 198 0.19 6.32 -6.22
CA PRO A 198 -0.96 6.80 -5.45
C PRO A 198 -0.94 6.43 -3.96
N LEU A 199 -0.35 5.29 -3.60
CA LEU A 199 -0.25 4.82 -2.22
C LEU A 199 0.84 5.57 -1.45
N ALA A 200 2.05 5.58 -1.99
CA ALA A 200 3.23 6.17 -1.37
C ALA A 200 3.12 7.70 -1.27
N PHE A 201 2.44 8.34 -2.23
CA PHE A 201 2.24 9.79 -2.28
C PHE A 201 0.91 10.23 -1.66
N GLY A 202 -0.18 9.50 -1.92
CA GLY A 202 -1.52 9.89 -1.49
C GLY A 202 -1.68 9.90 0.02
N ILE A 203 -1.15 8.90 0.73
CA ILE A 203 -1.27 8.85 2.20
C ILE A 203 -0.54 10.04 2.86
N PRO A 204 0.75 10.33 2.57
CA PRO A 204 1.41 11.51 3.13
C PRO A 204 0.76 12.84 2.76
N ILE A 205 0.21 12.97 1.54
CA ILE A 205 -0.50 14.19 1.14
C ILE A 205 -1.79 14.38 1.91
N VAL A 206 -2.58 13.33 2.11
CA VAL A 206 -3.80 13.42 2.93
C VAL A 206 -3.44 13.84 4.35
N ILE A 207 -2.38 13.28 4.92
CA ILE A 207 -1.89 13.69 6.25
C ILE A 207 -1.45 15.17 6.24
N ALA A 208 -0.67 15.60 5.24
CA ALA A 208 -0.24 16.99 5.10
C ALA A 208 -1.41 17.96 4.94
N ALA A 209 -2.43 17.58 4.16
CA ALA A 209 -3.66 18.36 4.00
C ALA A 209 -4.43 18.47 5.31
N LEU A 210 -4.51 17.39 6.11
CA LEU A 210 -5.11 17.42 7.44
C LEU A 210 -4.36 18.35 8.41
N ILE A 211 -3.02 18.36 8.35
CA ILE A 211 -2.18 19.30 9.13
C ILE A 211 -2.42 20.75 8.73
N LEU A 212 -2.55 21.02 7.43
CA LEU A 212 -2.83 22.35 6.89
C LEU A 212 -4.28 22.80 7.09
N SER A 213 -5.20 21.86 7.34
CA SER A 213 -6.62 22.17 7.47
C SER A 213 -6.84 23.20 8.59
N PRO A 214 -7.57 24.30 8.31
CA PRO A 214 -7.80 25.37 9.28
C PRO A 214 -8.71 24.95 10.46
N GLY A 215 -9.41 23.81 10.35
CA GLY A 215 -10.36 23.34 11.36
C GLY A 215 -9.72 22.45 12.42
N ILE A 216 -9.63 22.96 13.67
CA ILE A 216 -9.84 22.26 14.96
C ILE A 216 -9.61 23.24 16.15
N TYR A 217 -9.00 24.42 15.96
CA TYR A 217 -8.70 25.39 17.04
C TYR A 217 -9.31 26.79 16.86
N SER A 218 -10.45 26.91 16.18
CA SER A 218 -11.21 28.17 16.12
C SER A 218 -12.57 27.99 16.79
N TYR A 219 -12.54 27.73 18.11
CA TYR A 219 -13.65 27.93 19.04
C TYR A 219 -13.07 28.45 20.36
#